data_AF-A0A316TE28-F1
#
_entry.id   AF-A0A316TE28-F1
#
_cell.length_a   1.000
_cell.length_b   1.000
_cell.length_c   1.000
_cell.angle_alpha   90.00
_cell.angle_beta   90.00
_cell.angle_gamma   90.00
#
_symmetry.space_group_name_H-M   'P 1'
#
loop_
_entity.id
_entity.type
_entity.pdbx_description
1 polymer ?
#
loop_
_entity_poly.entity_id
_entity_poly.type
_entity_poly.pdbx_seq_one_letter_code
_entity_poly.pdbx_strand_id
1 'polypeptide(L)'
;MRVNDPNHWRYKVLMAIADAGDNGATDNELADLLQAPGGQNNVRPRRGELVDYFFLTDSGLKRKTSSGSSATVWRLSNNDRPTLTPAFTEQDCKLAGQIAASGQALSQVDREAGARLRARFALLGRRARRAAADLGTPVEVDVEWPGPIALTIWRSESDRARFNVSARLDENGLHLAVRIGSADTGDPAADARSQRFRSELASLTDPATAPVGSLLEQGWGLYTATAAGETTFDSTRDWLKALVDEPTASGSITRTLDPPAVEQAGAAVADQLSQLLREVLPIDSAAEAAMRDPVQALVNGLLWDEDRARNLIALTRRARQLLFAGPPGTGKTLAARILAAALADESRIKLVQFHPTYAYEDFVEGIRPVMDEKPADDQGDAGDDEPEQEVSTAGLRYRIRPGVFKQIVKAAQSAPGEAAHFLIIDEINRANLPRVLGELLFALEYRGPENEVELAYSTDAFYVPENLWVIGTMNTADRSVALLDAAMRRRFKEVRFDVDYAVVRRWHERNTSADLGTEAAARLERLNAEVIELLDDDRAIGHSFLIRRDLADVGFEVVWNEDLEPVLRDHLLGRTDDLPALREAFLGSL
;
A
#
# COMPACT_ATOMS: atom_id res chain seq x y z
N MET A 1 -40.24 25.56 20.26
CA MET A 1 -39.62 24.30 20.76
C MET A 1 -38.15 24.35 20.38
N ARG A 2 -37.23 24.60 21.32
CA ARG A 2 -35.80 24.80 20.99
C ARG A 2 -35.19 23.46 20.58
N VAL A 3 -34.87 23.29 19.30
CA VAL A 3 -34.21 22.10 18.74
C VAL A 3 -32.70 22.19 19.01
N ASN A 4 -32.32 22.37 20.27
CA ASN A 4 -30.91 22.53 20.67
C ASN A 4 -30.40 21.31 21.44
N ASP A 5 -31.25 20.32 21.73
CA ASP A 5 -30.84 19.08 22.38
C ASP A 5 -30.19 18.14 21.33
N PRO A 6 -28.87 17.87 21.44
CA PRO A 6 -28.14 17.02 20.50
C PRO A 6 -28.63 15.57 20.45
N ASN A 7 -29.29 15.11 21.52
CA ASN A 7 -29.84 13.77 21.61
C ASN A 7 -31.24 13.65 20.98
N HIS A 8 -31.91 14.77 20.73
CA HIS A 8 -33.23 14.78 20.13
C HIS A 8 -33.15 14.42 18.64
N TRP A 9 -34.01 13.52 18.18
CA TRP A 9 -33.99 13.02 16.80
C TRP A 9 -34.12 14.15 15.75
N ARG A 10 -34.91 15.20 16.03
CA ARG A 10 -35.03 16.38 15.15
C ARG A 10 -33.69 17.07 14.93
N TYR A 11 -32.89 17.24 15.99
CA TYR A 11 -31.56 17.84 15.86
C TYR A 11 -30.68 16.97 14.96
N LYS A 12 -30.65 15.67 15.20
CA LYS A 12 -29.85 14.72 14.39
C LYS A 12 -30.23 14.77 12.90
N VAL A 13 -31.53 14.77 12.59
CA VAL A 13 -32.03 14.83 11.20
C VAL A 13 -31.72 16.17 10.54
N LEU A 14 -31.94 17.30 11.24
CA LEU A 14 -31.62 18.62 10.70
C LEU A 14 -30.12 18.81 10.50
N MET A 15 -29.28 18.25 11.38
CA MET A 15 -27.83 18.22 11.22
C MET A 15 -27.40 17.37 10.02
N ALA A 16 -28.01 16.21 9.80
CA ALA A 16 -27.69 15.37 8.64
C ALA A 16 -28.07 16.05 7.31
N ILE A 17 -29.18 16.80 7.27
CA ILE A 17 -29.59 17.58 6.08
C ILE A 17 -28.68 18.79 5.88
N ALA A 18 -28.25 19.45 6.96
CA ALA A 18 -27.27 20.52 6.89
C ALA A 18 -25.91 20.07 6.37
N ASP A 19 -25.43 18.92 6.82
CA ASP A 19 -24.17 18.34 6.38
C ASP A 19 -24.23 17.93 4.89
N ALA A 20 -25.44 17.71 4.33
CA ALA A 20 -25.64 17.54 2.89
C ALA A 20 -25.61 18.86 2.09
N GLY A 21 -25.52 20.00 2.78
CA GLY A 21 -25.38 21.33 2.20
C GLY A 21 -26.51 21.71 1.24
N ASP A 22 -26.19 22.58 0.29
CA ASP A 22 -27.15 23.04 -0.72
C ASP A 22 -27.57 21.92 -1.69
N ASN A 23 -26.90 20.77 -1.67
CA ASN A 23 -27.30 19.60 -2.46
C ASN A 23 -28.46 18.83 -1.84
N GLY A 24 -28.71 18.99 -0.53
CA GLY A 24 -29.75 18.29 0.21
C GLY A 24 -29.54 16.77 0.27
N ALA A 25 -30.42 16.09 1.00
CA ALA A 25 -30.35 14.64 1.19
C ALA A 25 -31.73 13.98 1.03
N THR A 26 -31.72 12.76 0.51
CA THR A 26 -32.90 11.87 0.47
C THR A 26 -33.10 11.17 1.81
N ASP A 27 -34.29 10.61 2.04
CA ASP A 27 -34.59 9.87 3.28
C ASP A 27 -33.65 8.68 3.51
N ASN A 28 -33.20 8.01 2.44
CA ASN A 28 -32.25 6.90 2.53
C ASN A 28 -30.86 7.41 2.91
N GLU A 29 -30.39 8.47 2.27
CA GLU A 29 -29.10 9.07 2.62
C GLU A 29 -29.09 9.63 4.04
N LEU A 30 -30.23 10.17 4.50
CA LEU A 30 -30.38 10.57 5.90
C LEU A 30 -30.39 9.38 6.84
N ALA A 31 -31.06 8.29 6.49
CA ALA A 31 -31.04 7.07 7.27
C ALA A 31 -29.62 6.48 7.35
N ASP A 32 -28.83 6.56 6.27
CA ASP A 32 -27.44 6.10 6.22
C ASP A 32 -26.53 7.04 7.04
N LEU A 33 -26.68 8.36 6.90
CA LEU A 33 -25.93 9.37 7.66
C LEU A 33 -26.22 9.32 9.17
N LEU A 34 -27.40 8.81 9.56
CA LEU A 34 -27.86 8.73 10.95
C LEU A 34 -27.55 7.39 11.63
N GLN A 35 -27.05 6.38 10.90
CA GLN A 35 -26.69 5.08 11.44
C GLN A 35 -25.23 5.06 11.92
N ALA A 36 -25.02 4.66 13.18
CA ALA A 36 -23.71 4.28 13.72
C ALA A 36 -23.65 2.75 13.85
N PRO A 37 -22.48 2.10 13.65
CA PRO A 37 -22.33 0.68 13.93
C PRO A 37 -22.59 0.42 15.42
N GLY A 38 -23.58 -0.42 15.75
CA GLY A 38 -23.77 -0.96 17.11
C GLY A 38 -24.70 -0.20 18.08
N GLY A 39 -25.50 0.79 17.65
CA GLY A 39 -26.42 1.51 18.54
C GLY A 39 -27.89 1.04 18.49
N GLN A 40 -28.51 0.76 19.65
CA GLN A 40 -29.93 0.33 19.77
C GLN A 40 -31.01 1.36 19.35
N ASN A 41 -30.64 2.55 18.84
CA ASN A 41 -31.58 3.60 18.47
C ASN A 41 -31.54 3.92 16.96
N ASN A 42 -32.30 3.15 16.17
CA ASN A 42 -32.59 3.49 14.77
C ASN A 42 -33.44 4.76 14.70
N VAL A 43 -32.79 5.91 14.51
CA VAL A 43 -33.49 7.19 14.33
C VAL A 43 -34.14 7.21 12.95
N ARG A 44 -35.44 6.92 12.87
CA ARG A 44 -36.21 7.13 11.63
C ARG A 44 -36.53 8.62 11.48
N PRO A 45 -36.13 9.27 10.36
CA PRO A 45 -36.45 10.67 10.12
C PRO A 45 -37.97 10.84 9.96
N ARG A 46 -38.65 11.44 10.96
CA ARG A 46 -40.08 11.78 10.84
C ARG A 46 -40.22 13.09 10.05
N ARG A 47 -39.92 13.01 8.75
CA ARG A 47 -39.85 14.15 7.82
C ARG A 47 -41.14 14.98 7.76
N GLY A 48 -42.30 14.33 7.90
CA GLY A 48 -43.60 15.02 7.90
C GLY A 48 -43.66 16.10 8.98
N GLU A 49 -43.26 15.77 10.21
CA GLU A 49 -43.20 16.75 11.29
C GLU A 49 -42.24 17.90 10.98
N LEU A 50 -41.07 17.62 10.38
CA LEU A 50 -40.09 18.67 10.07
C LEU A 50 -40.54 19.61 8.94
N VAL A 51 -41.31 19.10 7.99
CA VAL A 51 -41.96 19.92 6.95
C VAL A 51 -43.12 20.73 7.54
N ASP A 52 -43.94 20.12 8.40
CA ASP A 52 -45.07 20.78 9.07
C ASP A 52 -44.62 21.93 9.99
N TYR A 53 -43.43 21.79 10.58
CA TYR A 53 -42.79 22.83 11.38
C TYR A 53 -41.88 23.77 10.57
N PHE A 54 -41.92 23.73 9.23
CA PHE A 54 -41.16 24.59 8.32
C PHE A 54 -39.63 24.51 8.42
N PHE A 55 -39.08 23.44 9.02
CA PHE A 55 -37.63 23.24 9.05
C PHE A 55 -37.07 22.71 7.72
N LEU A 56 -37.89 22.01 6.94
CA LEU A 56 -37.50 21.41 5.66
C LEU A 56 -38.39 21.83 4.51
N THR A 57 -37.78 21.91 3.33
CA THR A 57 -38.46 22.11 2.05
C THR A 57 -38.06 21.01 1.06
N ASP A 58 -39.01 20.63 0.21
CA ASP A 58 -38.69 19.82 -0.97
C ASP A 58 -37.83 20.66 -1.91
N SER A 59 -36.65 20.15 -2.27
CA SER A 59 -35.75 20.85 -3.19
C SER A 59 -36.22 20.85 -4.65
N GLY A 60 -37.26 20.07 -4.98
CA GLY A 60 -37.71 19.79 -6.34
C GLY A 60 -36.86 18.76 -7.08
N LEU A 61 -35.78 18.27 -6.45
CA LEU A 61 -34.87 17.29 -7.03
C LEU A 61 -35.24 15.86 -6.62
N LYS A 62 -35.06 14.92 -7.56
CA LYS A 62 -35.16 13.47 -7.34
C LYS A 62 -33.78 12.84 -7.51
N ARG A 63 -33.36 11.98 -6.57
CA ARG A 63 -32.09 11.23 -6.64
C ARG A 63 -32.37 9.72 -6.62
N LYS A 64 -31.64 8.94 -7.42
CA LYS A 64 -31.81 7.48 -7.46
C LYS A 64 -31.21 6.83 -6.21
N THR A 65 -31.94 5.91 -5.59
CA THR A 65 -31.49 5.09 -4.47
C THR A 65 -30.72 3.86 -4.95
N SER A 66 -30.06 3.15 -4.03
CA SER A 66 -29.38 1.86 -4.28
C SER A 66 -30.29 0.78 -4.86
N SER A 67 -31.59 0.83 -4.55
CA SER A 67 -32.64 -0.02 -5.14
C SER A 67 -33.16 0.45 -6.50
N GLY A 68 -32.63 1.55 -7.06
CA GLY A 68 -33.03 2.13 -8.35
C GLY A 68 -34.23 3.07 -8.31
N SER A 69 -34.89 3.21 -7.15
CA SER A 69 -36.07 4.08 -6.97
C SER A 69 -35.70 5.56 -6.88
N SER A 70 -36.58 6.45 -7.36
CA SER A 70 -36.39 7.90 -7.23
C SER A 70 -36.89 8.44 -5.89
N ALA A 71 -35.98 8.97 -5.08
CA ALA A 71 -36.29 9.59 -3.79
C ALA A 71 -36.23 11.13 -3.87
N THR A 72 -37.12 11.80 -3.15
CA THR A 72 -37.14 13.27 -3.02
C THR A 72 -35.95 13.73 -2.19
N VAL A 73 -35.31 14.81 -2.63
CA VAL A 73 -34.19 15.45 -1.93
C VAL A 73 -34.72 16.60 -1.07
N TRP A 74 -34.44 16.55 0.23
CA TRP A 74 -34.85 17.56 1.20
C TRP A 74 -33.73 18.55 1.47
N ARG A 75 -34.09 19.82 1.69
CA ARG A 75 -33.18 20.89 2.10
C ARG A 75 -33.75 21.62 3.32
N LEU A 76 -32.88 22.33 4.04
CA LEU A 76 -33.30 23.23 5.10
C LEU A 76 -34.05 24.43 4.52
N SER A 77 -35.07 24.90 5.23
CA SER A 77 -35.73 26.15 4.87
C SER A 77 -34.79 27.35 5.09
N ASN A 78 -34.96 28.40 4.30
CA ASN A 78 -34.03 29.55 4.29
C ASN A 78 -33.96 30.33 5.62
N ASN A 79 -34.95 30.17 6.52
CA ASN A 79 -35.06 30.97 7.75
C ASN A 79 -34.68 30.21 9.03
N ASP A 80 -34.58 28.88 8.97
CA ASP A 80 -34.28 28.03 10.12
C ASP A 80 -33.13 27.07 9.79
N ARG A 81 -32.04 27.56 9.17
CA ARG A 81 -30.76 26.85 9.32
C ARG A 81 -30.48 26.85 10.82
N PRO A 82 -30.52 25.70 11.53
CA PRO A 82 -30.10 25.70 12.93
C PRO A 82 -28.69 26.28 13.01
N THR A 83 -28.23 26.70 14.18
CA THR A 83 -26.80 26.92 14.38
C THR A 83 -26.12 25.54 14.31
N LEU A 84 -25.84 25.13 13.07
CA LEU A 84 -25.43 23.79 12.69
C LEU A 84 -23.94 23.69 12.91
N THR A 85 -23.44 23.71 14.14
CA THR A 85 -21.99 23.58 14.32
C THR A 85 -21.58 23.18 15.73
N PRO A 86 -20.53 22.35 15.87
CA PRO A 86 -19.90 22.08 17.15
C PRO A 86 -19.05 23.31 17.53
N ALA A 87 -19.65 24.25 18.25
CA ALA A 87 -18.87 25.17 19.07
C ALA A 87 -18.33 24.38 20.27
N PHE A 88 -17.03 24.46 20.51
CA PHE A 88 -16.44 24.10 21.79
C PHE A 88 -16.39 25.37 22.64
N THR A 89 -16.49 25.23 23.95
CA THR A 89 -16.50 26.35 24.91
C THR A 89 -15.32 26.26 25.85
N GLU A 90 -15.04 27.35 26.58
CA GLU A 90 -14.04 27.30 27.66
C GLU A 90 -14.40 26.24 28.73
N GLN A 91 -15.70 26.06 29.01
CA GLN A 91 -16.18 25.03 29.93
C GLN A 91 -15.90 23.62 29.41
N ASP A 92 -16.00 23.40 28.11
CA ASP A 92 -15.68 22.12 27.48
C ASP A 92 -14.19 21.78 27.59
N CYS A 93 -13.30 22.79 27.49
CA CYS A 93 -11.85 22.63 27.69
C CYS A 93 -11.54 22.17 29.13
N LYS A 94 -12.10 22.87 30.13
CA LYS A 94 -11.95 22.53 31.55
C LYS A 94 -12.46 21.12 31.84
N LEU A 95 -13.62 20.76 31.30
CA LEU A 95 -14.19 19.43 31.43
C LEU A 95 -13.29 18.36 30.80
N ALA A 96 -12.74 18.62 29.61
CA ALA A 96 -11.81 17.69 28.95
C ALA A 96 -10.55 17.45 29.80
N GLY A 97 -10.00 18.51 30.41
CA GLY A 97 -8.90 18.40 31.37
C GLY A 97 -9.25 17.55 32.60
N GLN A 98 -10.43 17.77 33.18
CA GLN A 98 -10.92 16.97 34.32
C GLN A 98 -11.09 15.49 33.96
N ILE A 99 -11.60 15.19 32.75
CA ILE A 99 -11.74 13.81 32.26
C ILE A 99 -10.36 13.17 32.08
N ALA A 100 -9.38 13.89 31.54
CA ALA A 100 -8.01 13.40 31.40
C ALA A 100 -7.32 13.15 32.75
N ALA A 101 -7.52 14.03 33.74
CA ALA A 101 -6.91 13.93 35.06
C ALA A 101 -7.55 12.87 35.97
N SER A 102 -8.85 12.59 35.80
CA SER A 102 -9.59 11.79 36.79
C SER A 102 -9.24 10.31 36.78
N GLY A 103 -8.93 9.69 35.64
CA GLY A 103 -8.42 8.30 35.50
C GLY A 103 -9.31 7.16 36.07
N GLN A 104 -10.19 7.44 37.02
CA GLN A 104 -11.05 6.55 37.78
C GLN A 104 -12.32 7.31 38.22
N ALA A 105 -13.48 6.72 37.88
CA ALA A 105 -14.84 7.08 38.29
C ALA A 105 -15.28 8.55 38.02
N LEU A 106 -15.55 8.86 36.75
CA LEU A 106 -16.29 10.07 36.36
C LEU A 106 -17.67 10.12 37.03
N SER A 107 -18.07 11.31 37.51
CA SER A 107 -19.43 11.53 38.01
C SER A 107 -20.46 11.27 36.89
N GLN A 108 -21.73 11.05 37.26
CA GLN A 108 -22.78 10.88 36.25
C GLN A 108 -22.89 12.12 35.34
N VAL A 109 -22.74 13.32 35.92
CA VAL A 109 -22.77 14.60 35.19
C VAL A 109 -21.62 14.69 34.19
N ASP A 110 -20.41 14.27 34.57
CA ASP A 110 -19.24 14.30 33.68
C ASP A 110 -19.34 13.26 32.56
N ARG A 111 -19.96 12.10 32.83
CA ARG A 111 -20.25 11.09 31.79
C ARG A 111 -21.24 11.62 30.75
N GLU A 112 -22.30 12.30 31.18
CA GLU A 112 -23.28 12.92 30.29
C GLU A 112 -22.67 14.10 29.51
N ALA A 113 -21.81 14.90 30.14
CA ALA A 113 -21.08 15.98 29.50
C ALA A 113 -20.03 15.48 28.49
N GLY A 114 -19.27 14.44 28.83
CA GLY A 114 -18.34 13.78 27.91
C GLY A 114 -19.06 13.13 26.70
N ALA A 115 -20.25 12.58 26.90
CA ALA A 115 -21.07 12.08 25.78
C ALA A 115 -21.49 13.20 24.82
N ARG A 116 -21.81 14.40 25.33
CA ARG A 116 -22.09 15.59 24.50
C ARG A 116 -20.86 16.02 23.70
N LEU A 117 -19.68 16.01 24.30
CA LEU A 117 -18.43 16.30 23.58
C LEU A 117 -18.12 15.29 22.49
N ARG A 118 -18.28 13.98 22.78
CA ARG A 118 -18.18 12.93 21.76
C ARG A 118 -19.13 13.16 20.59
N ALA A 119 -20.37 13.56 20.87
CA ALA A 119 -21.34 13.85 19.81
C ALA A 119 -20.91 15.04 18.93
N ARG A 120 -20.31 16.09 19.51
CA ARG A 120 -19.76 17.23 18.78
C ARG A 120 -18.54 16.84 17.94
N PHE A 121 -17.63 16.04 18.47
CA PHE A 121 -16.50 15.50 17.70
C PHE A 121 -16.94 14.54 16.59
N ALA A 122 -17.93 13.69 16.83
CA ALA A 122 -18.50 12.83 15.79
C ALA A 122 -19.12 13.65 14.64
N LEU A 123 -19.73 14.81 14.95
CA LEU A 123 -20.21 15.74 13.94
C LEU A 123 -19.06 16.39 13.15
N LEU A 124 -18.02 16.85 13.84
CA LEU A 124 -16.80 17.35 13.20
C LEU A 124 -16.18 16.30 12.27
N GLY A 125 -16.17 15.04 12.69
CA GLY A 125 -15.75 13.88 11.91
C GLY A 125 -16.55 13.65 10.64
N ARG A 126 -17.89 13.77 10.69
CA ARG A 126 -18.74 13.68 9.49
C ARG A 126 -18.41 14.77 8.47
N ARG A 127 -18.12 15.98 8.93
CA ARG A 127 -17.71 17.09 8.06
C ARG A 127 -16.33 16.88 7.44
N ALA A 128 -15.40 16.36 8.22
CA ALA A 128 -14.10 15.95 7.71
C ALA A 128 -14.23 14.87 6.62
N ARG A 129 -15.07 13.84 6.83
CA ARG A 129 -15.37 12.82 5.80
C ARG A 129 -15.93 13.44 4.53
N ARG A 130 -16.84 14.41 4.67
CA ARG A 130 -17.41 15.11 3.52
C ARG A 130 -16.34 15.90 2.76
N ALA A 131 -15.53 16.68 3.46
CA ALA A 131 -14.44 17.44 2.86
C ALA A 131 -13.45 16.53 2.12
N ALA A 132 -13.11 15.38 2.68
CA ALA A 132 -12.25 14.39 2.03
C ALA A 132 -12.94 13.73 0.82
N ALA A 133 -14.23 13.41 0.92
CA ALA A 133 -14.99 12.84 -0.20
C ALA A 133 -15.11 13.81 -1.38
N ASP A 134 -15.26 15.12 -1.12
CA ASP A 134 -15.24 16.15 -2.17
C ASP A 134 -13.88 16.22 -2.89
N LEU A 135 -12.80 15.74 -2.25
CA LEU A 135 -11.46 15.59 -2.83
C LEU A 135 -11.23 14.20 -3.46
N GLY A 136 -12.23 13.31 -3.46
CA GLY A 136 -12.14 11.96 -4.01
C GLY A 136 -11.36 10.98 -3.13
N THR A 137 -11.12 11.31 -1.86
CA THR A 137 -10.31 10.50 -0.94
C THR A 137 -11.19 9.89 0.15
N PRO A 138 -11.29 8.54 0.25
CA PRO A 138 -11.97 7.93 1.39
C PRO A 138 -11.21 8.27 2.68
N VAL A 139 -11.91 8.44 3.79
CA VAL A 139 -11.29 8.59 5.10
C VAL A 139 -12.09 7.86 6.17
N GLU A 140 -11.38 7.25 7.09
CA GLU A 140 -11.91 6.66 8.30
C GLU A 140 -11.79 7.65 9.44
N VAL A 141 -12.72 7.57 10.39
CA VAL A 141 -12.78 8.51 11.50
C VAL A 141 -13.10 7.77 12.77
N ASP A 142 -12.26 7.98 13.77
CA ASP A 142 -12.38 7.42 15.11
C ASP A 142 -12.46 8.54 16.17
N VAL A 143 -13.15 8.27 17.27
CA VAL A 143 -13.31 9.20 18.40
C VAL A 143 -12.94 8.49 19.71
N GLU A 144 -11.89 8.98 20.37
CA GLU A 144 -11.25 8.29 21.49
C GLU A 144 -11.90 8.59 22.86
N TRP A 145 -11.99 7.56 23.74
CA TRP A 145 -12.51 7.62 25.12
C TRP A 145 -12.12 6.36 25.94
N PRO A 146 -11.91 6.38 27.28
CA PRO A 146 -11.94 7.49 28.25
C PRO A 146 -10.57 8.18 28.37
N GLY A 147 -10.53 9.49 28.13
CA GLY A 147 -9.30 10.27 28.09
C GLY A 147 -9.54 11.64 27.45
N PRO A 148 -8.47 12.34 27.01
CA PRO A 148 -8.62 13.51 26.15
C PRO A 148 -9.52 13.16 24.97
N ILE A 149 -10.55 13.94 24.73
CA ILE A 149 -11.49 13.64 23.64
C ILE A 149 -10.83 14.10 22.36
N ALA A 150 -10.52 13.14 21.50
CA ALA A 150 -9.88 13.37 20.22
C ALA A 150 -10.72 12.77 19.10
N LEU A 151 -10.65 13.42 17.94
CA LEU A 151 -11.12 12.94 16.66
C LEU A 151 -9.88 12.63 15.83
N THR A 152 -9.74 11.37 15.43
CA THR A 152 -8.60 10.89 14.64
C THR A 152 -9.11 10.47 13.27
N ILE A 153 -8.49 10.99 12.21
CA ILE A 153 -8.90 10.78 10.82
C ILE A 153 -7.75 10.08 10.09
N TRP A 154 -8.08 8.99 9.41
CA TRP A 154 -7.17 8.15 8.64
C TRP A 154 -7.58 8.14 7.18
N ARG A 155 -6.62 7.97 6.27
CA ARG A 155 -6.92 7.89 4.83
C ARG A 155 -7.43 6.51 4.38
N SER A 156 -6.96 5.41 4.96
CA SER A 156 -7.53 4.08 4.71
C SER A 156 -7.09 3.02 5.73
N GLU A 157 -7.90 1.98 5.92
CA GLU A 157 -7.65 0.78 6.74
C GLU A 157 -6.44 -0.04 6.26
N SER A 158 -6.22 -0.10 4.94
CA SER A 158 -5.16 -0.91 4.32
C SER A 158 -3.76 -0.30 4.45
N ASP A 159 -3.69 1.00 4.68
CA ASP A 159 -2.45 1.77 4.67
C ASP A 159 -2.46 2.66 5.91
N ARG A 160 -2.14 2.10 7.09
CA ARG A 160 -2.07 2.84 8.36
C ARG A 160 -1.33 4.16 8.11
N ALA A 161 -2.11 5.24 8.17
CA ALA A 161 -1.91 6.41 7.32
C ALA A 161 -0.55 7.08 7.50
N ARG A 162 0.09 7.41 6.38
CA ARG A 162 1.33 8.20 6.34
C ARG A 162 1.16 9.61 6.90
N PHE A 163 -0.05 10.15 6.76
CA PHE A 163 -0.53 11.31 7.50
C PHE A 163 -1.71 10.94 8.39
N ASN A 164 -1.58 11.25 9.68
CA ASN A 164 -2.67 11.19 10.64
C ASN A 164 -3.19 12.61 10.91
N VAL A 165 -4.48 12.85 10.69
CA VAL A 165 -5.10 14.15 11.00
C VAL A 165 -5.92 14.01 12.27
N SER A 166 -5.73 14.92 13.23
CA SER A 166 -6.41 14.86 14.51
C SER A 166 -6.90 16.22 14.99
N ALA A 167 -8.00 16.20 15.74
CA ALA A 167 -8.50 17.32 16.52
C ALA A 167 -8.70 16.85 17.97
N ARG A 168 -7.97 17.42 18.92
CA ARG A 168 -7.99 17.03 20.33
C ARG A 168 -8.32 18.21 21.22
N LEU A 169 -9.22 18.02 22.18
CA LEU A 169 -9.57 19.03 23.18
C LEU A 169 -8.99 18.65 24.55
N ASP A 170 -8.36 19.61 25.24
CA ASP A 170 -7.96 19.49 26.64
C ASP A 170 -8.09 20.83 27.40
N GLU A 171 -7.50 20.94 28.59
CA GLU A 171 -7.58 22.15 29.43
C GLU A 171 -6.93 23.38 28.81
N ASN A 172 -5.96 23.19 27.92
CA ASN A 172 -5.23 24.27 27.25
C ASN A 172 -5.88 24.70 25.93
N GLY A 173 -6.92 23.99 25.48
CA GLY A 173 -7.74 24.39 24.34
C GLY A 173 -7.94 23.28 23.31
N LEU A 174 -8.13 23.68 22.05
CA LEU A 174 -8.32 22.78 20.91
C LEU A 174 -7.06 22.70 20.06
N HIS A 175 -6.51 21.51 19.94
CA HIS A 175 -5.33 21.19 19.15
C HIS A 175 -5.74 20.53 17.85
N LEU A 176 -5.48 21.18 16.72
CA LEU A 176 -5.59 20.60 15.38
C LEU A 176 -4.19 20.21 14.92
N ALA A 177 -4.02 18.98 14.43
CA ALA A 177 -2.70 18.50 14.01
C ALA A 177 -2.78 17.56 12.81
N VAL A 178 -1.82 17.68 11.91
CA VAL A 178 -1.41 16.62 11.00
C VAL A 178 -0.09 16.06 11.50
N ARG A 179 0.06 14.73 11.54
CA ARG A 179 1.26 14.04 12.01
C ARG A 179 1.80 13.08 10.97
N ILE A 180 3.13 13.06 10.85
CA ILE A 180 3.92 12.05 10.15
C ILE A 180 4.69 11.28 11.23
N GLY A 181 4.38 9.99 11.41
CA GLY A 181 5.05 9.14 12.42
C GLY A 181 6.52 8.90 12.10
N SER A 182 7.32 8.45 13.09
CA SER A 182 8.74 8.10 12.91
C SER A 182 8.94 7.07 11.79
N ALA A 183 10.10 7.08 11.16
CA ALA A 183 10.51 6.08 10.17
C ALA A 183 11.47 5.03 10.79
N ASP A 184 11.42 4.92 12.11
CA ASP A 184 12.12 3.94 12.94
C ASP A 184 11.12 3.43 13.99
N THR A 185 10.36 2.42 13.58
CA THR A 185 9.29 1.78 14.36
C THR A 185 9.71 0.40 14.87
N GLY A 186 10.89 -0.07 14.46
CA GLY A 186 11.41 -1.40 14.76
C GLY A 186 10.93 -2.51 13.81
N ASP A 187 10.07 -2.18 12.83
CA ASP A 187 9.67 -3.07 11.73
C ASP A 187 10.40 -2.66 10.43
N PRO A 188 11.38 -3.45 9.95
CA PRO A 188 12.17 -3.09 8.77
C PRO A 188 11.36 -2.80 7.51
N ALA A 189 10.23 -3.48 7.30
CA ALA A 189 9.41 -3.31 6.11
C ALA A 189 8.57 -2.03 6.20
N ALA A 190 8.07 -1.70 7.39
CA ALA A 190 7.36 -0.44 7.64
C ALA A 190 8.32 0.75 7.57
N ASP A 191 9.51 0.62 8.17
CA ASP A 191 10.52 1.67 8.21
C ASP A 191 11.02 2.03 6.80
N ALA A 192 11.28 1.03 5.95
CA ALA A 192 11.65 1.27 4.55
C ALA A 192 10.56 2.01 3.75
N ARG A 193 9.28 1.72 4.00
CA ARG A 193 8.16 2.45 3.36
C ARG A 193 8.08 3.90 3.86
N SER A 194 8.20 4.09 5.17
CA SER A 194 8.15 5.42 5.80
C SER A 194 9.32 6.31 5.39
N GLN A 195 10.55 5.77 5.34
CA GLN A 195 11.73 6.51 4.86
C GLN A 195 11.57 6.92 3.40
N ARG A 196 11.12 6.01 2.54
CA ARG A 196 10.86 6.31 1.12
C ARG A 196 9.83 7.43 0.97
N PHE A 197 8.71 7.35 1.69
CA PHE A 197 7.69 8.39 1.66
C PHE A 197 8.22 9.77 2.04
N ARG A 198 9.05 9.85 3.10
CA ARG A 198 9.68 11.11 3.54
C ARG A 198 10.61 11.69 2.49
N SER A 199 11.44 10.85 1.86
CA SER A 199 12.33 11.30 0.79
C SER A 199 11.56 11.86 -0.40
N GLU A 200 10.46 11.22 -0.80
CA GLU A 200 9.62 11.71 -1.90
C GLU A 200 8.93 13.03 -1.54
N LEU A 201 8.38 13.16 -0.32
CA LEU A 201 7.82 14.42 0.18
C LEU A 201 8.84 15.58 0.10
N ALA A 202 10.08 15.34 0.53
CA ALA A 202 11.15 16.35 0.49
C ALA A 202 11.59 16.71 -0.95
N SER A 203 11.29 15.85 -1.93
CA SER A 203 11.63 16.07 -3.34
C SER A 203 10.54 16.81 -4.15
N LEU A 204 9.35 17.00 -3.57
CA LEU A 204 8.24 17.69 -4.24
C LEU A 204 8.62 19.14 -4.59
N THR A 205 8.18 19.59 -5.77
CA THR A 205 8.43 20.96 -6.25
C THR A 205 7.72 22.02 -5.40
N ASP A 206 8.23 23.25 -5.38
CA ASP A 206 7.63 24.37 -4.62
C ASP A 206 6.11 24.57 -4.86
N PRO A 207 5.56 24.46 -6.10
CA PRO A 207 4.11 24.54 -6.30
C PRO A 207 3.31 23.43 -5.61
N ALA A 208 3.90 22.25 -5.43
CA ALA A 208 3.25 21.11 -4.78
C ALA A 208 3.25 21.24 -3.25
N THR A 209 4.24 21.93 -2.68
CA THR A 209 4.35 22.16 -1.22
C THR A 209 3.82 23.53 -0.78
N ALA A 210 3.53 24.44 -1.71
CA ALA A 210 2.92 25.76 -1.48
C ALA A 210 1.67 25.78 -0.57
N PRO A 211 0.75 24.79 -0.64
CA PRO A 211 -0.33 24.61 0.34
C PRO A 211 0.10 24.70 1.81
N VAL A 212 1.22 24.07 2.18
CA VAL A 212 1.74 24.09 3.57
C VAL A 212 2.30 25.47 3.91
N GLY A 213 2.90 26.16 2.94
CA GLY A 213 3.30 27.56 3.11
C GLY A 213 2.11 28.47 3.43
N SER A 214 0.95 28.26 2.79
CA SER A 214 -0.27 29.02 3.10
C SER A 214 -0.79 28.76 4.51
N LEU A 215 -0.61 27.55 5.04
CA LEU A 215 -0.95 27.25 6.44
C LEU A 215 -0.07 28.05 7.41
N LEU A 216 1.23 28.19 7.15
CA LEU A 216 2.14 29.00 7.99
C LEU A 216 1.67 30.46 8.08
N GLU A 217 1.30 31.07 6.95
CA GLU A 217 0.77 32.45 6.90
C GLU A 217 -0.50 32.64 7.73
N GLN A 218 -1.25 31.56 7.97
CA GLN A 218 -2.50 31.54 8.72
C GLN A 218 -2.32 31.14 10.19
N GLY A 219 -1.07 31.06 10.65
CA GLY A 219 -0.73 30.81 12.04
C GLY A 219 -0.67 29.32 12.42
N TRP A 220 -0.52 28.42 11.45
CA TRP A 220 -0.12 27.03 11.74
C TRP A 220 1.39 26.97 11.98
N GLY A 221 1.84 26.10 12.87
CA GLY A 221 3.27 25.86 13.12
C GLY A 221 3.74 24.51 12.58
N LEU A 222 5.01 24.46 12.19
CA LEU A 222 5.70 23.23 11.78
C LEU A 222 6.67 22.79 12.87
N TYR A 223 6.58 21.52 13.25
CA TYR A 223 7.35 20.95 14.35
C TYR A 223 7.96 19.59 13.98
N THR A 224 9.15 19.31 14.51
CA THR A 224 9.65 17.94 14.66
C THR A 224 9.78 17.62 16.14
N ALA A 225 9.49 16.37 16.51
CA ALA A 225 9.61 15.88 17.89
C ALA A 225 10.44 14.60 17.94
N THR A 226 11.46 14.60 18.80
CA THR A 226 12.38 13.49 19.06
C THR A 226 12.49 13.22 20.56
N ALA A 227 13.26 12.21 20.96
CA ALA A 227 13.57 11.98 22.36
C ALA A 227 14.35 13.15 23.02
N ALA A 228 15.01 13.99 22.20
CA ALA A 228 15.80 15.12 22.68
C ALA A 228 14.97 16.42 22.85
N GLY A 229 13.78 16.50 22.24
CA GLY A 229 12.89 17.65 22.35
C GLY A 229 12.14 17.98 21.06
N GLU A 230 11.50 19.15 21.04
CA GLU A 230 10.77 19.68 19.89
C GLU A 230 11.53 20.82 19.20
N THR A 231 11.49 20.88 17.88
CA THR A 231 12.09 21.94 17.05
C THR A 231 11.04 22.56 16.13
N THR A 232 11.05 23.90 15.98
CA THR A 232 10.13 24.68 15.15
C THR A 232 10.75 25.11 13.83
N PHE A 233 9.94 25.26 12.79
CA PHE A 233 10.39 25.65 11.44
C PHE A 233 9.49 26.72 10.83
N ASP A 234 10.12 27.69 10.15
CA ASP A 234 9.42 28.77 9.41
C ASP A 234 9.31 28.46 7.89
N SER A 235 9.76 27.29 7.47
CA SER A 235 9.88 26.88 6.07
C SER A 235 9.51 25.41 5.91
N THR A 236 8.59 25.11 4.99
CA THR A 236 8.21 23.74 4.65
C THR A 236 9.40 22.91 4.19
N ARG A 237 10.33 23.52 3.44
CA ARG A 237 11.50 22.85 2.89
C ARG A 237 12.45 22.39 4.00
N ASP A 238 12.73 23.26 4.97
CA ASP A 238 13.65 22.95 6.06
C ASP A 238 13.05 21.93 7.02
N TRP A 239 11.74 22.02 7.28
CA TRP A 239 11.01 21.03 8.04
C TRP A 239 11.05 19.63 7.40
N LEU A 240 10.78 19.53 6.09
CA LEU A 240 10.82 18.26 5.37
C LEU A 240 12.24 17.67 5.35
N LYS A 241 13.26 18.52 5.18
CA LYS A 241 14.66 18.09 5.24
C LYS A 241 15.01 17.49 6.60
N ALA A 242 14.62 18.15 7.69
CA ALA A 242 14.86 17.64 9.05
C ALA A 242 14.23 16.26 9.29
N LEU A 243 13.03 16.00 8.73
CA LEU A 243 12.38 14.69 8.81
C LEU A 243 13.08 13.58 8.03
N VAL A 244 13.79 13.92 6.96
CA VAL A 244 14.61 12.97 6.19
C VAL A 244 15.93 12.69 6.92
N ASP A 245 16.56 13.73 7.45
CA ASP A 245 17.86 13.63 8.11
C ASP A 245 17.78 12.90 9.47
N GLU A 246 16.63 12.94 10.16
CA GLU A 246 16.41 12.27 11.45
C GLU A 246 15.24 11.26 11.41
N PRO A 247 15.50 9.96 11.13
CA PRO A 247 14.46 8.94 10.99
C PRO A 247 13.59 8.73 12.25
N THR A 248 14.16 8.96 13.43
CA THR A 248 13.48 8.83 14.73
C THR A 248 12.53 10.00 15.02
N ALA A 249 12.69 11.13 14.33
CA ALA A 249 11.83 12.29 14.51
C ALA A 249 10.42 12.03 13.97
N SER A 250 9.41 12.50 14.67
CA SER A 250 8.04 12.64 14.13
C SER A 250 7.81 14.08 13.68
N GLY A 251 7.04 14.26 12.61
CA GLY A 251 6.71 15.57 12.06
C GLY A 251 5.27 15.96 12.39
N SER A 252 5.01 17.23 12.68
CA SER A 252 3.65 17.71 12.79
C SER A 252 3.43 19.13 12.27
N ILE A 253 2.25 19.34 11.68
CA ILE A 253 1.71 20.63 11.32
C ILE A 253 0.56 20.88 12.30
N THR A 254 0.67 21.89 13.16
CA THR A 254 -0.28 22.05 14.26
C THR A 254 -0.80 23.47 14.39
N ARG A 255 -2.01 23.59 14.93
CA ARG A 255 -2.61 24.85 15.35
C ARG A 255 -3.37 24.61 16.64
N THR A 256 -3.06 25.42 17.64
CA THR A 256 -3.73 25.38 18.95
C THR A 256 -4.57 26.64 19.10
N LEU A 257 -5.85 26.47 19.39
CA LEU A 257 -6.73 27.56 19.82
C LEU A 257 -6.83 27.48 21.34
N ASP A 258 -6.46 28.55 22.04
CA ASP A 258 -6.66 28.65 23.48
C ASP A 258 -8.17 28.71 23.83
N PRO A 259 -8.57 28.48 25.09
CA PRO A 259 -9.99 28.37 25.43
C PRO A 259 -10.86 29.58 25.03
N PRO A 260 -10.40 30.84 25.18
CA PRO A 260 -11.13 32.00 24.66
C PRO A 260 -11.26 32.00 23.13
N ALA A 261 -10.21 31.66 22.39
CA ALA A 261 -10.25 31.60 20.93
C ALA A 261 -11.13 30.45 20.43
N VAL A 262 -11.19 29.33 21.15
CA VAL A 262 -12.08 28.20 20.85
C VAL A 262 -13.55 28.64 20.89
N GLU A 263 -13.93 29.36 21.95
CA GLU A 263 -15.30 29.85 22.12
C GLU A 263 -15.67 30.92 21.07
N GLN A 264 -14.71 31.78 20.71
CA GLN A 264 -14.89 32.78 19.65
C GLN A 264 -14.95 32.18 18.25
N ALA A 265 -14.14 31.15 17.97
CA ALA A 265 -14.12 30.48 16.67
C ALA A 265 -15.47 29.80 16.37
N GLY A 266 -16.11 29.24 17.41
CA GLY A 266 -17.45 28.68 17.33
C GLY A 266 -17.59 27.69 16.16
N ALA A 267 -18.32 28.10 15.13
CA ALA A 267 -18.56 27.30 13.94
C ALA A 267 -17.33 27.07 13.05
N ALA A 268 -16.39 28.03 13.05
CA ALA A 268 -15.24 28.05 12.15
C ALA A 268 -14.21 26.94 12.45
N VAL A 269 -14.32 26.24 13.58
CA VAL A 269 -13.49 25.07 13.90
C VAL A 269 -13.58 24.00 12.81
N ALA A 270 -14.78 23.77 12.28
CA ALA A 270 -14.99 22.82 11.19
C ALA A 270 -14.32 23.29 9.89
N ASP A 271 -14.31 24.60 9.65
CA ASP A 271 -13.69 25.19 8.46
C ASP A 271 -12.17 25.07 8.53
N GLN A 272 -11.56 25.28 9.71
CA GLN A 272 -10.12 25.09 9.93
C GLN A 272 -9.69 23.64 9.67
N LEU A 273 -10.44 22.66 10.17
CA LEU A 273 -10.16 21.25 9.90
C LEU A 273 -10.33 20.92 8.40
N SER A 274 -11.40 21.42 7.78
CA SER A 274 -11.66 21.21 6.34
C SER A 274 -10.56 21.82 5.47
N GLN A 275 -10.04 22.98 5.87
CA GLN A 275 -8.91 23.61 5.22
C GLN A 275 -7.64 22.77 5.36
N LEU A 276 -7.31 22.32 6.58
CA LEU A 276 -6.16 21.45 6.80
C LEU A 276 -6.18 20.21 5.88
N LEU A 277 -7.34 19.58 5.76
CA LEU A 277 -7.54 18.44 4.86
C LEU A 277 -7.33 18.79 3.38
N ARG A 278 -7.83 19.95 2.94
CA ARG A 278 -7.68 20.44 1.56
C ARG A 278 -6.22 20.72 1.19
N GLU A 279 -5.40 21.19 2.11
CA GLU A 279 -3.99 21.47 1.83
C GLU A 279 -3.12 20.20 1.91
N VAL A 280 -3.41 19.28 2.86
CA VAL A 280 -2.54 18.12 3.14
C VAL A 280 -2.84 16.92 2.24
N LEU A 281 -4.11 16.59 1.98
CA LEU A 281 -4.45 15.38 1.22
C LEU A 281 -3.90 15.38 -0.23
N PRO A 282 -3.87 16.51 -0.96
CA PRO A 282 -3.23 16.56 -2.28
C PRO A 282 -1.72 16.33 -2.24
N ILE A 283 -1.03 16.80 -1.20
CA ILE A 283 0.42 16.60 -1.02
C ILE A 283 0.72 15.11 -0.82
N ASP A 284 -0.05 14.46 0.05
CA ASP A 284 0.04 13.02 0.27
C ASP A 284 -0.19 12.23 -1.02
N SER A 285 -1.21 12.62 -1.79
CA SER A 285 -1.53 12.02 -3.09
C SER A 285 -0.42 12.25 -4.13
N ALA A 286 0.20 13.44 -4.15
CA ALA A 286 1.30 13.77 -5.04
C ALA A 286 2.57 12.97 -4.69
N ALA A 287 2.89 12.84 -3.39
CA ALA A 287 3.99 12.00 -2.93
C ALA A 287 3.75 10.51 -3.24
N GLU A 288 2.50 10.03 -3.12
CA GLU A 288 2.14 8.68 -3.57
C GLU A 288 2.25 8.50 -5.08
N ALA A 289 1.84 9.49 -5.87
CA ALA A 289 2.02 9.46 -7.33
C ALA A 289 3.51 9.49 -7.71
N ALA A 290 4.34 10.25 -6.99
CA ALA A 290 5.79 10.24 -7.15
C ALA A 290 6.40 8.90 -6.74
N MET A 291 5.84 8.21 -5.73
CA MET A 291 6.21 6.82 -5.42
C MET A 291 5.88 5.84 -6.55
N ARG A 292 5.01 6.23 -7.50
CA ARG A 292 4.79 5.52 -8.76
C ARG A 292 5.78 5.91 -9.86
N ASP A 293 6.78 6.77 -9.63
CA ASP A 293 7.90 6.95 -10.56
C ASP A 293 8.71 5.66 -10.59
N PRO A 294 8.62 4.87 -11.68
CA PRO A 294 9.28 3.58 -11.73
C PRO A 294 10.80 3.73 -11.80
N VAL A 295 11.30 4.89 -12.25
CA VAL A 295 12.74 5.17 -12.31
C VAL A 295 13.30 5.25 -10.90
N GLN A 296 12.71 6.09 -10.05
CA GLN A 296 13.18 6.24 -8.66
C GLN A 296 12.98 4.98 -7.82
N ALA A 297 11.93 4.19 -8.11
CA ALA A 297 11.74 2.88 -7.48
C ALA A 297 12.93 1.95 -7.71
N LEU A 298 13.42 1.86 -8.96
CA LEU A 298 14.58 1.04 -9.32
C LEU A 298 15.90 1.64 -8.81
N VAL A 299 16.08 2.96 -8.95
CA VAL A 299 17.27 3.67 -8.46
C VAL A 299 17.47 3.44 -6.97
N ASN A 300 16.41 3.58 -6.17
CA ASN A 300 16.50 3.42 -4.73
C ASN A 300 16.55 1.95 -4.30
N GLY A 301 15.73 1.08 -4.91
CA GLY A 301 15.63 -0.32 -4.50
C GLY A 301 16.79 -1.20 -4.98
N LEU A 302 17.46 -0.84 -6.08
CA LEU A 302 18.62 -1.58 -6.61
C LEU A 302 19.92 -0.78 -6.49
N LEU A 303 19.86 0.45 -5.99
CA LEU A 303 20.99 1.39 -5.98
C LEU A 303 21.59 1.51 -7.38
N TRP A 304 20.77 1.69 -8.41
CA TRP A 304 21.21 1.90 -9.79
C TRP A 304 21.33 3.39 -10.12
N ASP A 305 22.02 3.71 -11.21
CA ASP A 305 21.91 5.03 -11.83
C ASP A 305 20.57 5.20 -12.55
N GLU A 306 20.15 6.46 -12.74
CA GLU A 306 18.87 6.77 -13.38
C GLU A 306 18.80 6.29 -14.83
N ASP A 307 19.89 6.36 -15.58
CA ASP A 307 19.91 5.99 -16.99
C ASP A 307 19.65 4.48 -17.17
N ARG A 308 20.31 3.64 -16.36
CA ARG A 308 20.06 2.19 -16.32
C ARG A 308 18.61 1.88 -15.97
N ALA A 309 18.04 2.56 -14.98
CA ALA A 309 16.63 2.39 -14.61
C ALA A 309 15.67 2.79 -15.74
N ARG A 310 15.86 3.98 -16.34
CA ARG A 310 15.07 4.48 -17.47
C ARG A 310 15.14 3.52 -18.66
N ASN A 311 16.33 3.02 -18.97
CA ASN A 311 16.57 2.08 -20.05
C ASN A 311 15.84 0.75 -19.82
N LEU A 312 15.86 0.21 -18.59
CA LEU A 312 15.14 -1.02 -18.28
C LEU A 312 13.62 -0.84 -18.42
N ILE A 313 13.05 0.27 -17.93
CA ILE A 313 11.62 0.56 -18.03
C ILE A 313 11.21 0.71 -19.51
N ALA A 314 11.97 1.48 -20.30
CA ALA A 314 11.72 1.64 -21.72
C ALA A 314 11.81 0.30 -22.47
N LEU A 315 12.78 -0.55 -22.12
CA LEU A 315 12.90 -1.90 -22.66
C LEU A 315 11.71 -2.78 -22.26
N THR A 316 11.23 -2.68 -21.03
CA THR A 316 10.08 -3.44 -20.55
C THR A 316 8.83 -3.08 -21.34
N ARG A 317 8.58 -1.78 -21.54
CA ARG A 317 7.42 -1.29 -22.30
C ARG A 317 7.44 -1.72 -23.77
N ARG A 318 8.63 -1.73 -24.41
CA ARG A 318 8.77 -2.11 -25.83
C ARG A 318 8.73 -3.62 -26.05
N ALA A 319 9.40 -4.39 -25.19
CA ALA A 319 9.60 -5.83 -25.42
C ALA A 319 8.50 -6.68 -24.78
N ARG A 320 7.92 -6.24 -23.65
CA ARG A 320 6.88 -6.93 -22.86
C ARG A 320 7.27 -8.31 -22.32
N GLN A 321 8.34 -8.91 -22.81
CA GLN A 321 8.86 -10.23 -22.47
C GLN A 321 10.35 -10.12 -22.26
N LEU A 322 10.79 -10.17 -21.00
CA LEU A 322 12.20 -10.01 -20.61
C LEU A 322 12.72 -11.26 -19.94
N LEU A 323 14.00 -11.57 -20.19
CA LEU A 323 14.73 -12.60 -19.48
C LEU A 323 15.91 -11.95 -18.75
N PHE A 324 15.87 -11.93 -17.43
CA PHE A 324 16.95 -11.45 -16.59
C PHE A 324 17.92 -12.60 -16.34
N ALA A 325 19.11 -12.50 -16.93
CA ALA A 325 20.13 -13.55 -16.90
C ALA A 325 21.42 -13.03 -16.25
N GLY A 326 22.10 -13.87 -15.49
CA GLY A 326 23.40 -13.56 -14.94
C GLY A 326 23.73 -14.37 -13.68
N PRO A 327 24.86 -14.09 -13.04
CA PRO A 327 25.34 -14.83 -11.88
C PRO A 327 24.38 -14.76 -10.67
N PRO A 328 24.42 -15.72 -9.75
CA PRO A 328 23.64 -15.66 -8.53
C PRO A 328 24.00 -14.42 -7.69
N GLY A 329 23.01 -13.84 -7.00
CA GLY A 329 23.24 -12.69 -6.12
C GLY A 329 23.42 -11.32 -6.81
N THR A 330 23.03 -11.19 -8.08
CA THR A 330 23.07 -9.91 -8.83
C THR A 330 21.76 -9.11 -8.80
N GLY A 331 20.77 -9.54 -7.99
CA GLY A 331 19.52 -8.80 -7.79
C GLY A 331 18.44 -8.98 -8.87
N LYS A 332 18.53 -10.00 -9.73
CA LYS A 332 17.56 -10.27 -10.82
C LYS A 332 16.10 -10.34 -10.34
N THR A 333 15.81 -11.21 -9.38
CA THR A 333 14.46 -11.41 -8.83
C THR A 333 13.97 -10.17 -8.09
N LEU A 334 14.86 -9.47 -7.38
CA LEU A 334 14.56 -8.21 -6.73
C LEU A 334 14.17 -7.14 -7.76
N ALA A 335 14.93 -7.01 -8.85
CA ALA A 335 14.67 -6.06 -9.93
C ALA A 335 13.34 -6.34 -10.62
N ALA A 336 13.02 -7.62 -10.90
CA ALA A 336 11.75 -8.02 -11.49
C ALA A 336 10.56 -7.61 -10.61
N ARG A 337 10.67 -7.84 -9.29
CA ARG A 337 9.64 -7.48 -8.31
C ARG A 337 9.46 -5.97 -8.19
N ILE A 338 10.55 -5.20 -8.07
CA ILE A 338 10.49 -3.73 -7.99
C ILE A 338 9.89 -3.14 -9.27
N LEU A 339 10.35 -3.60 -10.44
CA LEU A 339 9.87 -3.14 -11.74
C LEU A 339 8.36 -3.40 -11.91
N ALA A 340 7.90 -4.61 -11.58
CA ALA A 340 6.49 -4.95 -11.66
C ALA A 340 5.65 -4.10 -10.69
N ALA A 341 6.07 -4.00 -9.43
CA ALA A 341 5.37 -3.20 -8.40
C ALA A 341 5.35 -1.70 -8.72
N ALA A 342 6.33 -1.22 -9.48
CA ALA A 342 6.37 0.17 -9.92
C ALA A 342 5.48 0.48 -11.13
N LEU A 343 5.07 -0.54 -11.89
CA LEU A 343 4.31 -0.39 -13.14
C LEU A 343 2.89 -0.97 -13.06
N ALA A 344 2.58 -1.74 -12.01
CA ALA A 344 1.30 -2.38 -11.79
C ALA A 344 0.98 -2.52 -10.31
N ASP A 345 -0.32 -2.54 -9.99
CA ASP A 345 -0.80 -2.87 -8.65
C ASP A 345 -0.57 -4.35 -8.33
N GLU A 346 -0.44 -4.68 -7.04
CA GLU A 346 -0.15 -6.04 -6.58
C GLU A 346 -1.16 -7.08 -7.07
N SER A 347 -2.44 -6.72 -7.21
CA SER A 347 -3.49 -7.61 -7.73
C SER A 347 -3.24 -8.06 -9.18
N ARG A 348 -2.45 -7.29 -9.94
CA ARG A 348 -2.09 -7.54 -11.35
C ARG A 348 -0.72 -8.20 -11.50
N ILE A 349 -0.07 -8.58 -10.41
CA ILE A 349 1.25 -9.23 -10.40
C ILE A 349 1.11 -10.67 -9.92
N LYS A 350 1.70 -11.62 -10.65
CA LYS A 350 1.88 -13.01 -10.22
C LYS A 350 3.34 -13.39 -10.28
N LEU A 351 3.84 -13.98 -9.21
CA LEU A 351 5.17 -14.55 -9.11
C LEU A 351 5.02 -16.07 -8.99
N VAL A 352 5.73 -16.81 -9.84
CA VAL A 352 5.89 -18.25 -9.76
C VAL A 352 7.37 -18.59 -9.81
N GLN A 353 7.76 -19.70 -9.19
CA GLN A 353 9.11 -20.22 -9.29
C GLN A 353 9.07 -21.59 -9.96
N PHE A 354 9.89 -21.80 -10.98
CA PHE A 354 9.98 -23.07 -11.68
C PHE A 354 10.89 -24.04 -10.95
N HIS A 355 10.50 -25.31 -10.96
CA HIS A 355 11.24 -26.42 -10.38
C HIS A 355 11.18 -27.65 -11.30
N PRO A 356 12.05 -28.65 -11.14
CA PRO A 356 12.17 -29.76 -12.08
C PRO A 356 10.88 -30.56 -12.34
N THR A 357 9.97 -30.59 -11.36
CA THR A 357 8.66 -31.26 -11.44
C THR A 357 7.53 -30.35 -11.91
N TYR A 358 7.77 -29.08 -12.19
CA TYR A 358 6.76 -28.13 -12.65
C TYR A 358 6.30 -28.52 -14.06
N ALA A 359 4.98 -28.63 -14.27
CA ALA A 359 4.41 -29.20 -15.49
C ALA A 359 3.37 -28.28 -16.14
N TYR A 360 2.94 -28.66 -17.36
CA TYR A 360 1.88 -27.96 -18.10
C TYR A 360 0.60 -27.86 -17.27
N GLU A 361 0.28 -28.94 -16.55
CA GLU A 361 -0.92 -29.09 -15.75
C GLU A 361 -1.01 -28.12 -14.56
N ASP A 362 0.13 -27.58 -14.11
CA ASP A 362 0.20 -26.57 -13.05
C ASP A 362 0.23 -25.15 -13.62
N PHE A 363 0.81 -24.98 -14.81
CA PHE A 363 1.02 -23.66 -15.42
C PHE A 363 -0.15 -23.20 -16.28
N VAL A 364 -0.65 -24.07 -17.16
CA VAL A 364 -1.66 -23.73 -18.18
C VAL A 364 -3.03 -24.23 -17.74
N GLU A 365 -3.21 -25.55 -17.70
CA GLU A 365 -4.40 -26.21 -17.18
C GLU A 365 -4.19 -27.70 -17.02
N GLY A 366 -4.85 -28.29 -16.02
CA GLY A 366 -4.71 -29.70 -15.73
C GLY A 366 -5.99 -30.32 -15.20
N ILE A 367 -6.16 -31.61 -15.46
CA ILE A 367 -7.23 -32.39 -14.86
C ILE A 367 -6.91 -32.59 -13.38
N ARG A 368 -7.85 -32.24 -12.50
CA ARG A 368 -7.74 -32.45 -11.05
C ARG A 368 -8.99 -33.17 -10.53
N PRO A 369 -8.83 -34.14 -9.60
CA PRO A 369 -9.96 -34.74 -8.92
C PRO A 369 -10.65 -33.72 -8.00
N VAL A 370 -11.97 -33.78 -7.95
CA VAL A 370 -12.83 -33.00 -7.08
C VAL A 370 -13.78 -34.00 -6.41
N MET A 371 -13.87 -33.92 -5.08
CA MET A 371 -14.85 -34.69 -4.32
C MET A 371 -16.16 -33.92 -4.34
N ASP A 372 -17.27 -34.63 -4.56
CA ASP A 372 -18.58 -34.04 -4.32
C ASP A 372 -18.75 -33.78 -2.83
N GLU A 373 -18.93 -32.52 -2.47
CA GLU A 373 -19.47 -32.18 -1.17
C GLU A 373 -20.88 -32.77 -1.10
N LYS A 374 -21.13 -33.62 -0.09
CA LYS A 374 -22.49 -34.05 0.22
C LYS A 374 -23.35 -32.79 0.31
N PRO A 375 -24.56 -32.75 -0.29
CA PRO A 375 -25.48 -31.66 -0.03
C PRO A 375 -25.72 -31.61 1.48
N ALA A 376 -25.35 -30.50 2.11
CA ALA A 376 -25.78 -30.20 3.46
C ALA A 376 -27.25 -29.75 3.38
N ASP A 377 -28.09 -30.50 4.09
CA ASP A 377 -29.42 -30.16 4.57
C ASP A 377 -30.49 -29.80 3.52
N ASP A 378 -31.13 -30.84 2.99
CA ASP A 378 -32.52 -30.73 2.55
C ASP A 378 -33.41 -30.74 3.81
N GLN A 379 -33.76 -29.55 4.33
CA GLN A 379 -34.88 -29.41 5.25
C GLN A 379 -36.17 -29.54 4.44
N GLY A 380 -36.80 -30.71 4.49
CA GLY A 380 -38.05 -30.95 3.78
C GLY A 380 -38.74 -32.26 4.15
N ASP A 381 -39.38 -32.25 5.32
CA ASP A 381 -40.64 -32.94 5.68
C ASP A 381 -40.74 -34.49 5.62
N ALA A 382 -41.48 -35.02 6.60
CA ALA A 382 -41.60 -36.43 6.94
C ALA A 382 -42.45 -37.24 5.94
N GLY A 383 -42.05 -38.51 5.74
CA GLY A 383 -42.85 -39.55 5.10
C GLY A 383 -42.17 -40.91 5.20
N ASP A 384 -42.80 -41.83 5.90
CA ASP A 384 -42.30 -43.15 6.32
C ASP A 384 -42.09 -44.18 5.18
N ASP A 385 -41.34 -45.24 5.53
CA ASP A 385 -41.27 -46.60 4.94
C ASP A 385 -40.32 -46.91 3.77
N GLU A 386 -39.06 -47.29 4.09
CA GLU A 386 -38.44 -48.62 3.86
C GLU A 386 -36.89 -48.56 3.95
N PRO A 387 -36.17 -49.61 4.42
CA PRO A 387 -34.75 -49.55 4.75
C PRO A 387 -33.80 -50.05 3.63
N GLU A 388 -32.61 -49.42 3.63
CA GLU A 388 -31.29 -50.02 3.33
C GLU A 388 -30.93 -50.42 1.89
N GLN A 389 -30.20 -49.55 1.18
CA GLN A 389 -28.76 -49.69 0.83
C GLN A 389 -28.43 -48.90 -0.44
N GLU A 390 -27.97 -47.65 -0.28
CA GLU A 390 -26.98 -47.10 -1.20
C GLU A 390 -25.82 -46.55 -0.38
N VAL A 391 -24.72 -47.29 -0.42
CA VAL A 391 -23.41 -46.78 -0.03
C VAL A 391 -23.12 -45.62 -0.98
N SER A 392 -23.36 -44.39 -0.54
CA SER A 392 -22.95 -43.19 -1.27
C SER A 392 -21.43 -43.24 -1.42
N THR A 393 -20.96 -43.73 -2.56
CA THR A 393 -19.58 -43.56 -3.00
C THR A 393 -19.48 -42.08 -3.33
N ALA A 394 -18.70 -41.33 -2.55
CA ALA A 394 -18.36 -39.95 -2.92
C ALA A 394 -17.83 -39.98 -4.36
N GLY A 395 -18.63 -39.46 -5.30
CA GLY A 395 -18.33 -39.54 -6.72
C GLY A 395 -17.08 -38.72 -7.01
N LEU A 396 -15.96 -39.39 -7.27
CA LEU A 396 -14.74 -38.73 -7.71
C LEU A 396 -15.01 -38.14 -9.11
N ARG A 397 -15.08 -36.81 -9.22
CA ARG A 397 -15.22 -36.12 -10.51
C ARG A 397 -13.90 -35.49 -10.92
N TYR A 398 -13.58 -35.56 -12.20
CA TYR A 398 -12.42 -34.89 -12.76
C TYR A 398 -12.86 -33.55 -13.35
N ARG A 399 -12.18 -32.46 -12.96
CA ARG A 399 -12.43 -31.12 -13.51
C ARG A 399 -11.13 -30.53 -14.01
N ILE A 400 -11.20 -29.87 -15.17
CA ILE A 400 -10.09 -29.07 -15.68
C ILE A 400 -9.96 -27.83 -14.79
N ARG A 401 -8.79 -27.65 -14.18
CA ARG A 401 -8.46 -26.49 -13.36
C ARG A 401 -7.48 -25.61 -14.14
N PRO A 402 -7.74 -24.29 -14.23
CA PRO A 402 -6.81 -23.37 -14.87
C PRO A 402 -5.56 -23.21 -14.00
N GLY A 403 -4.39 -23.33 -14.63
CA GLY A 403 -3.10 -23.04 -14.03
C GLY A 403 -2.84 -21.54 -13.91
N VAL A 404 -1.69 -21.18 -13.35
CA VAL A 404 -1.36 -19.78 -13.03
C VAL A 404 -1.35 -18.87 -14.27
N PHE A 405 -0.87 -19.36 -15.41
CA PHE A 405 -0.83 -18.62 -16.66
C PHE A 405 -2.25 -18.34 -17.21
N LYS A 406 -3.12 -19.36 -17.26
CA LYS A 406 -4.51 -19.19 -17.72
C LYS A 406 -5.28 -18.23 -16.81
N GLN A 407 -5.02 -18.26 -15.49
CA GLN A 407 -5.62 -17.33 -14.54
C GLN A 407 -5.21 -15.87 -14.80
N ILE A 408 -3.92 -15.57 -14.97
CA ILE A 408 -3.47 -14.20 -15.20
C ILE A 408 -3.87 -13.68 -16.59
N VAL A 409 -3.91 -14.55 -17.62
CA VAL A 409 -4.44 -14.19 -18.94
C VAL A 409 -5.91 -13.78 -18.85
N LYS A 410 -6.73 -14.56 -18.14
CA LYS A 410 -8.14 -14.24 -17.94
C LYS A 410 -8.33 -12.90 -17.20
N ALA A 411 -7.51 -12.62 -16.20
CA ALA A 411 -7.51 -11.34 -15.50
C ALA A 411 -7.16 -10.19 -16.46
N ALA A 412 -6.09 -10.34 -17.23
CA ALA A 412 -5.64 -9.35 -18.20
C ALA A 412 -6.66 -9.08 -19.32
N GLN A 413 -7.37 -10.12 -19.80
CA GLN A 413 -8.44 -10.01 -20.79
C GLN A 413 -9.71 -9.33 -20.26
N SER A 414 -10.01 -9.48 -18.97
CA SER A 414 -11.19 -8.87 -18.33
C SER A 414 -11.04 -7.35 -18.15
N ALA A 415 -9.82 -6.83 -18.36
CA ALA A 415 -9.46 -5.43 -18.24
C ALA A 415 -8.58 -4.96 -19.42
N PRO A 416 -9.08 -5.02 -20.67
CA PRO A 416 -8.27 -4.79 -21.87
C PRO A 416 -7.83 -3.33 -22.05
N GLY A 417 -8.48 -2.39 -21.34
CA GLY A 417 -8.10 -0.97 -21.28
C GLY A 417 -7.25 -0.58 -20.07
N GLU A 418 -6.94 -1.52 -19.16
CA GLU A 418 -6.13 -1.27 -17.96
C GLU A 418 -4.62 -1.41 -18.21
N ALA A 419 -3.84 -0.89 -17.25
CA ALA A 419 -2.40 -0.98 -17.20
C ALA A 419 -1.88 -2.44 -17.13
N ALA A 420 -0.58 -2.61 -17.38
CA ALA A 420 0.07 -3.92 -17.54
C ALA A 420 -0.20 -4.92 -16.39
N HIS A 421 -0.38 -6.18 -16.74
CA HIS A 421 -0.35 -7.32 -15.82
C HIS A 421 1.04 -7.97 -15.89
N PHE A 422 1.62 -8.37 -14.76
CA PHE A 422 2.95 -8.96 -14.72
C PHE A 422 2.92 -10.42 -14.29
N LEU A 423 3.56 -11.27 -15.08
CA LEU A 423 3.94 -12.62 -14.68
C LEU A 423 5.46 -12.69 -14.52
N ILE A 424 5.92 -12.87 -13.29
CA ILE A 424 7.32 -13.11 -12.98
C ILE A 424 7.52 -14.62 -12.83
N ILE A 425 8.42 -15.18 -13.62
CA ILE A 425 8.80 -16.60 -13.58
C ILE A 425 10.24 -16.67 -13.07
N ASP A 426 10.38 -16.94 -11.78
CA ASP A 426 11.68 -17.10 -11.15
C ASP A 426 12.29 -18.46 -11.48
N GLU A 427 13.60 -18.51 -11.68
CA GLU A 427 14.33 -19.74 -12.04
C GLU A 427 13.75 -20.44 -13.27
N ILE A 428 13.40 -19.66 -14.31
CA ILE A 428 12.64 -20.12 -15.49
C ILE A 428 13.27 -21.33 -16.19
N ASN A 429 14.58 -21.47 -16.11
CA ASN A 429 15.32 -22.54 -16.74
C ASN A 429 15.20 -23.87 -15.96
N ARG A 430 14.85 -23.87 -14.66
CA ARG A 430 14.77 -25.07 -13.79
C ARG A 430 13.65 -26.04 -14.12
N ALA A 431 12.76 -25.70 -15.06
CA ALA A 431 11.77 -26.61 -15.61
C ALA A 431 12.02 -26.88 -17.11
N ASN A 432 11.46 -27.97 -17.63
CA ASN A 432 11.45 -28.22 -19.07
C ASN A 432 10.47 -27.26 -19.75
N LEU A 433 10.97 -26.10 -20.17
CA LEU A 433 10.16 -25.01 -20.71
C LEU A 433 9.28 -25.41 -21.90
N PRO A 434 9.77 -26.11 -22.94
CA PRO A 434 8.91 -26.58 -24.01
C PRO A 434 7.73 -27.42 -23.53
N ARG A 435 7.94 -28.28 -22.52
CA ARG A 435 6.89 -29.11 -21.93
C ARG A 435 5.91 -28.30 -21.08
N VAL A 436 6.40 -27.32 -20.31
CA VAL A 436 5.55 -26.48 -19.45
C VAL A 436 4.69 -25.51 -20.27
N LEU A 437 5.26 -24.94 -21.34
CA LEU A 437 4.59 -23.93 -22.15
C LEU A 437 3.66 -24.53 -23.21
N GLY A 438 3.97 -25.70 -23.79
CA GLY A 438 3.12 -26.32 -24.81
C GLY A 438 2.76 -25.35 -25.94
N GLU A 439 1.46 -25.13 -26.14
CA GLU A 439 0.92 -24.22 -27.18
C GLU A 439 1.26 -22.75 -26.91
N LEU A 440 1.58 -22.38 -25.67
CA LEU A 440 1.92 -21.00 -25.30
C LEU A 440 3.20 -20.51 -25.98
N LEU A 441 4.07 -21.41 -26.46
CA LEU A 441 5.21 -21.01 -27.28
C LEU A 441 4.77 -20.22 -28.51
N PHE A 442 3.64 -20.58 -29.13
CA PHE A 442 3.08 -19.81 -30.24
C PHE A 442 2.42 -18.52 -29.74
N ALA A 443 1.55 -18.62 -28.73
CA ALA A 443 0.73 -17.49 -28.25
C ALA A 443 1.55 -16.37 -27.57
N LEU A 444 2.73 -16.68 -27.01
CA LEU A 444 3.64 -15.67 -26.46
C LEU A 444 4.31 -14.83 -27.56
N GLU A 445 4.51 -15.41 -28.75
CA GLU A 445 5.08 -14.73 -29.92
C GLU A 445 4.01 -13.97 -30.70
N TYR A 446 2.85 -14.59 -30.92
CA TYR A 446 1.74 -14.04 -31.66
C TYR A 446 0.55 -13.82 -30.72
N ARG A 447 0.36 -12.57 -30.31
CA ARG A 447 -0.61 -12.17 -29.29
C ARG A 447 -1.89 -11.64 -29.92
N GLY A 448 -2.96 -11.55 -29.13
CA GLY A 448 -4.26 -11.02 -29.56
C GLY A 448 -5.24 -12.08 -30.08
N PRO A 449 -6.54 -11.71 -30.17
CA PRO A 449 -7.62 -12.64 -30.53
C PRO A 449 -7.50 -13.21 -31.94
N GLU A 450 -6.73 -12.59 -32.83
CA GLU A 450 -6.45 -13.08 -34.17
C GLU A 450 -5.46 -14.26 -34.21
N ASN A 451 -4.76 -14.53 -33.09
CA ASN A 451 -3.73 -15.55 -32.96
C ASN A 451 -4.10 -16.63 -31.92
N GLU A 452 -5.39 -16.98 -31.84
CA GLU A 452 -5.88 -17.99 -30.92
C GLU A 452 -5.27 -19.39 -31.18
N VAL A 453 -4.98 -20.10 -30.09
CA VAL A 453 -4.59 -21.50 -30.06
C VAL A 453 -5.63 -22.32 -29.31
N GLU A 454 -5.77 -23.59 -29.68
CA GLU A 454 -6.64 -24.53 -28.98
C GLU A 454 -5.86 -25.22 -27.86
N LEU A 455 -6.37 -25.18 -26.63
CA LEU A 455 -5.71 -25.79 -25.47
C LEU A 455 -5.92 -27.32 -25.42
N ALA A 456 -4.90 -28.06 -25.00
CA ALA A 456 -4.88 -29.52 -25.05
C ALA A 456 -5.94 -30.24 -24.20
N TYR A 457 -6.37 -29.67 -23.06
CA TYR A 457 -7.35 -30.33 -22.18
C TYR A 457 -8.76 -29.80 -22.39
N SER A 458 -8.94 -28.48 -22.39
CA SER A 458 -10.24 -27.83 -22.47
C SER A 458 -10.77 -27.71 -23.89
N THR A 459 -9.90 -27.77 -24.90
CA THR A 459 -10.21 -27.39 -26.29
C THR A 459 -10.75 -25.95 -26.43
N ASP A 460 -10.55 -25.12 -25.39
CA ASP A 460 -10.93 -23.72 -25.42
C ASP A 460 -10.02 -22.97 -26.41
N ALA A 461 -10.60 -22.04 -27.17
CA ALA A 461 -9.84 -21.03 -27.88
C ALA A 461 -9.15 -20.10 -26.88
N PHE A 462 -7.84 -19.91 -27.02
CA PHE A 462 -7.02 -19.18 -26.06
C PHE A 462 -6.03 -18.27 -26.77
N TYR A 463 -5.91 -17.02 -26.31
CA TYR A 463 -4.89 -16.08 -26.79
C TYR A 463 -4.27 -15.32 -25.63
N VAL A 464 -3.02 -14.90 -25.81
CA VAL A 464 -2.32 -14.05 -24.84
C VAL A 464 -2.61 -12.58 -25.16
N PRO A 465 -3.09 -11.77 -24.20
CA PRO A 465 -3.37 -10.36 -24.44
C PRO A 465 -2.09 -9.50 -24.40
N GLU A 466 -2.17 -8.34 -25.04
CA GLU A 466 -1.03 -7.42 -25.20
C GLU A 466 -0.61 -6.70 -23.90
N ASN A 467 -1.53 -6.60 -22.95
CA ASN A 467 -1.29 -6.03 -21.63
C ASN A 467 -0.69 -7.04 -20.63
N LEU A 468 -0.38 -8.29 -21.01
CA LEU A 468 0.37 -9.24 -20.16
C LEU A 468 1.88 -9.13 -20.40
N TRP A 469 2.65 -8.70 -19.41
CA TRP A 469 4.10 -8.63 -19.48
C TRP A 469 4.72 -9.77 -18.68
N VAL A 470 5.75 -10.41 -19.24
CA VAL A 470 6.40 -11.59 -18.65
C VAL A 470 7.86 -11.29 -18.37
N ILE A 471 8.32 -11.56 -17.15
CA ILE A 471 9.72 -11.43 -16.75
C ILE A 471 10.19 -12.79 -16.24
N GLY A 472 11.09 -13.44 -16.98
CA GLY A 472 11.81 -14.61 -16.50
C GLY A 472 13.09 -14.21 -15.78
N THR A 473 13.47 -14.90 -14.71
CA THR A 473 14.82 -14.82 -14.14
C THR A 473 15.56 -16.14 -14.34
N MET A 474 16.87 -16.05 -14.56
CA MET A 474 17.71 -17.20 -14.86
C MET A 474 19.07 -17.03 -14.20
N ASN A 475 19.47 -18.01 -13.38
CA ASN A 475 20.86 -18.17 -12.99
C ASN A 475 21.62 -18.86 -14.12
N THR A 476 22.70 -18.25 -14.58
CA THR A 476 23.52 -18.78 -15.67
C THR A 476 24.60 -19.75 -15.18
N ALA A 477 24.98 -19.69 -13.90
CA ALA A 477 25.94 -20.61 -13.29
C ALA A 477 25.43 -22.06 -13.15
N ASP A 478 24.11 -22.26 -13.02
CA ASP A 478 23.51 -23.56 -12.69
C ASP A 478 23.60 -24.55 -13.88
N ARG A 479 24.43 -25.59 -13.72
CA ARG A 479 24.61 -26.65 -14.73
C ARG A 479 23.49 -27.69 -14.76
N SER A 480 22.65 -27.77 -13.73
CA SER A 480 21.56 -28.75 -13.58
C SER A 480 20.33 -28.43 -14.44
N VAL A 481 20.47 -27.48 -15.37
CA VAL A 481 19.35 -26.74 -15.91
C VAL A 481 19.25 -26.88 -17.42
N ALA A 482 18.02 -27.00 -17.92
CA ALA A 482 17.78 -27.11 -19.35
C ALA A 482 18.28 -25.82 -20.04
N LEU A 483 19.19 -25.97 -21.01
CA LEU A 483 19.60 -24.87 -21.88
C LEU A 483 18.35 -24.26 -22.50
N LEU A 484 18.18 -22.94 -22.32
CA LEU A 484 17.11 -22.22 -22.97
C LEU A 484 17.25 -22.40 -24.49
N ASP A 485 16.23 -23.00 -25.12
CA ASP A 485 16.29 -23.30 -26.54
C ASP A 485 16.32 -22.01 -27.39
N ALA A 486 16.71 -22.15 -28.65
CA ALA A 486 16.78 -21.03 -29.57
C ALA A 486 15.41 -20.36 -29.77
N ALA A 487 14.32 -21.10 -29.59
CA ALA A 487 12.96 -20.63 -29.73
C ALA A 487 12.61 -19.65 -28.60
N MET A 488 12.97 -19.95 -27.36
CA MET A 488 12.73 -19.12 -26.19
C MET A 488 13.63 -17.87 -26.18
N ARG A 489 14.90 -17.99 -26.60
CA ARG A 489 15.77 -16.81 -26.79
C ARG A 489 15.24 -15.82 -27.85
N ARG A 490 14.44 -16.29 -28.81
CA ARG A 490 13.78 -15.40 -29.80
C ARG A 490 12.62 -14.60 -29.18
N ARG A 491 11.93 -15.18 -28.19
CA ARG A 491 10.68 -14.64 -27.62
C ARG A 491 10.91 -13.72 -26.43
N PHE A 492 11.99 -13.96 -25.70
CA PHE A 492 12.38 -13.13 -24.58
C PHE A 492 13.53 -12.22 -24.97
N LYS A 493 13.40 -10.93 -24.67
CA LYS A 493 14.54 -10.02 -24.78
C LYS A 493 15.40 -10.20 -23.54
N GLU A 494 16.58 -10.77 -23.73
CA GLU A 494 17.54 -10.98 -22.67
C GLU A 494 18.12 -9.64 -22.16
N VAL A 495 18.22 -9.54 -20.83
CA VAL A 495 18.86 -8.45 -20.09
C VAL A 495 19.87 -9.08 -19.17
N ARG A 496 21.15 -8.76 -19.38
CA ARG A 496 22.25 -9.27 -18.58
C ARG A 496 22.37 -8.49 -17.27
N PHE A 497 22.49 -9.22 -16.17
CA PHE A 497 22.69 -8.70 -14.81
C PHE A 497 24.07 -9.13 -14.32
N ASP A 498 25.05 -8.27 -14.61
CA ASP A 498 26.42 -8.45 -14.13
C ASP A 498 26.59 -7.96 -12.69
N VAL A 499 27.71 -8.33 -12.08
CA VAL A 499 28.09 -7.87 -10.74
C VAL A 499 28.37 -6.36 -10.79
N ASP A 500 27.66 -5.60 -9.96
CA ASP A 500 27.82 -4.15 -9.85
C ASP A 500 28.52 -3.80 -8.53
N TYR A 501 29.82 -3.54 -8.60
CA TYR A 501 30.62 -3.16 -7.43
C TYR A 501 30.24 -1.77 -6.88
N ALA A 502 29.66 -0.89 -7.70
CA ALA A 502 29.21 0.42 -7.26
C ALA A 502 27.96 0.33 -6.38
N VAL A 503 27.14 -0.73 -6.53
CA VAL A 503 26.03 -1.02 -5.59
C VAL A 503 26.57 -1.31 -4.19
N VAL A 504 27.64 -2.09 -4.06
CA VAL A 504 28.28 -2.38 -2.76
C VAL A 504 28.75 -1.09 -2.09
N ARG A 505 29.46 -0.22 -2.85
CA ARG A 505 29.94 1.08 -2.35
C ARG A 505 28.77 1.96 -1.87
N ARG A 506 27.79 2.19 -2.75
CA ARG A 506 26.62 3.04 -2.45
C ARG A 506 25.81 2.51 -1.27
N TRP A 507 25.71 1.19 -1.12
CA TRP A 507 24.96 0.61 -0.02
C TRP A 507 25.64 0.87 1.32
N HIS A 508 26.95 0.63 1.41
CA HIS A 508 27.72 0.83 2.64
C HIS A 508 27.90 2.30 3.00
N GLU A 509 28.07 3.18 2.01
CA GLU A 509 28.06 4.64 2.20
C GLU A 509 26.76 5.12 2.87
N ARG A 510 25.61 4.51 2.53
CA ARG A 510 24.30 4.86 3.08
C ARG A 510 24.00 4.21 4.43
N ASN A 511 24.51 3.00 4.68
CA ASN A 511 24.06 2.17 5.81
C ASN A 511 25.12 1.89 6.87
N THR A 512 26.40 2.09 6.57
CA THR A 512 27.54 1.74 7.43
C THR A 512 28.62 2.83 7.34
N SER A 513 29.75 2.59 6.64
CA SER A 513 30.77 3.58 6.35
C SER A 513 31.24 3.51 4.89
N ALA A 514 31.68 4.65 4.35
CA ALA A 514 32.23 4.75 2.99
C ALA A 514 33.53 3.95 2.82
N ASP A 515 34.38 3.92 3.84
CA ASP A 515 35.64 3.18 3.83
C ASP A 515 35.40 1.66 3.72
N LEU A 516 34.47 1.13 4.52
CA LEU A 516 34.08 -0.27 4.46
C LEU A 516 33.48 -0.64 3.10
N GLY A 517 32.65 0.25 2.53
CA GLY A 517 32.09 0.06 1.19
C GLY A 517 33.15 0.00 0.10
N THR A 518 34.15 0.87 0.18
CA THR A 518 35.28 0.89 -0.76
C THR A 518 36.10 -0.39 -0.66
N GLU A 519 36.41 -0.83 0.56
CA GLU A 519 37.16 -2.06 0.81
C GLU A 519 36.39 -3.30 0.32
N ALA A 520 35.12 -3.45 0.71
CA ALA A 520 34.28 -4.59 0.33
C ALA A 520 34.15 -4.72 -1.20
N ALA A 521 33.88 -3.59 -1.88
CA ALA A 521 33.79 -3.58 -3.33
C ALA A 521 35.12 -3.99 -4.00
N ALA A 522 36.25 -3.50 -3.51
CA ALA A 522 37.57 -3.85 -4.06
C ALA A 522 37.94 -5.32 -3.82
N ARG A 523 37.55 -5.90 -2.68
CA ARG A 523 37.75 -7.33 -2.38
C ARG A 523 36.94 -8.22 -3.32
N LEU A 524 35.66 -7.87 -3.54
CA LEU A 524 34.80 -8.61 -4.48
C LEU A 524 35.30 -8.51 -5.92
N GLU A 525 35.78 -7.33 -6.32
CA GLU A 525 36.32 -7.09 -7.66
C GLU A 525 37.56 -7.95 -7.92
N ARG A 526 38.50 -8.05 -6.96
CA ARG A 526 39.66 -8.94 -7.07
C ARG A 526 39.26 -10.41 -7.11
N LEU A 527 38.36 -10.84 -6.22
CA LEU A 527 37.87 -12.22 -6.22
C LEU A 527 37.25 -12.58 -7.57
N ASN A 528 36.37 -11.72 -8.09
CA ASN A 528 35.71 -11.98 -9.35
C ASN A 528 36.66 -11.93 -10.55
N ALA A 529 37.70 -11.11 -10.54
CA ALA A 529 38.72 -11.14 -11.59
C ALA A 529 39.34 -12.55 -11.72
N GLU A 530 39.73 -13.16 -10.60
CA GLU A 530 40.28 -14.52 -10.57
C GLU A 530 39.23 -15.58 -10.94
N VAL A 531 38.00 -15.47 -10.41
CA VAL A 531 36.91 -16.41 -10.73
C VAL A 531 36.59 -16.40 -12.23
N ILE A 532 36.54 -15.22 -12.84
CA ILE A 532 36.24 -15.05 -14.27
C ILE A 532 37.38 -15.61 -15.14
N GLU A 533 38.63 -15.41 -14.73
CA GLU A 533 39.79 -15.95 -15.45
C GLU A 533 39.85 -17.49 -15.36
N LEU A 534 39.60 -18.05 -14.18
CA LEU A 534 39.61 -19.49 -13.94
C LEU A 534 38.40 -20.22 -14.55
N LEU A 535 37.25 -19.55 -14.57
CA LEU A 535 35.96 -20.10 -14.99
C LEU A 535 35.35 -19.24 -16.11
N ASP A 536 34.36 -18.42 -15.79
CA ASP A 536 33.68 -17.51 -16.71
C ASP A 536 32.89 -16.45 -15.93
N ASP A 537 32.36 -15.46 -16.67
CA ASP A 537 31.56 -14.36 -16.13
C ASP A 537 30.26 -14.80 -15.45
N ASP A 538 29.68 -15.92 -15.87
CA ASP A 538 28.46 -16.50 -15.33
C ASP A 538 28.63 -17.08 -13.92
N ARG A 539 29.86 -17.40 -13.51
CA ARG A 539 30.21 -17.90 -12.16
C ARG A 539 30.74 -16.82 -11.21
N ALA A 540 30.74 -15.56 -11.62
CA ALA A 540 31.12 -14.47 -10.74
C ALA A 540 30.21 -14.41 -9.49
N ILE A 541 30.78 -13.99 -8.36
CA ILE A 541 30.04 -13.82 -7.11
C ILE A 541 29.27 -12.50 -7.13
N GLY A 542 27.96 -12.58 -6.93
CA GLY A 542 27.07 -11.43 -6.88
C GLY A 542 27.35 -10.47 -5.72
N HIS A 543 26.98 -9.20 -5.92
CA HIS A 543 27.17 -8.14 -4.92
C HIS A 543 26.31 -8.35 -3.65
N SER A 544 25.23 -9.12 -3.72
CA SER A 544 24.37 -9.37 -2.55
C SER A 544 25.10 -10.01 -1.37
N PHE A 545 26.17 -10.77 -1.62
CA PHE A 545 26.96 -11.43 -0.56
C PHE A 545 27.65 -10.44 0.38
N LEU A 546 27.90 -9.20 -0.09
CA LEU A 546 28.55 -8.16 0.72
C LEU A 546 27.60 -7.04 1.16
N ILE A 547 26.32 -7.08 0.77
CA ILE A 547 25.32 -6.09 1.20
C ILE A 547 24.77 -6.50 2.58
N ARG A 548 25.47 -6.13 3.66
CA ARG A 548 25.11 -6.50 5.04
C ARG A 548 25.54 -5.47 6.09
N ARG A 549 24.70 -5.24 7.10
CA ARG A 549 24.90 -4.17 8.11
C ARG A 549 25.97 -4.53 9.13
N ASP A 550 26.09 -5.82 9.42
CA ASP A 550 27.00 -6.43 10.39
C ASP A 550 28.37 -6.79 9.79
N LEU A 551 28.69 -6.35 8.56
CA LEU A 551 29.94 -6.71 7.89
C LEU A 551 31.18 -6.34 8.72
N ALA A 552 31.14 -5.19 9.41
CA ALA A 552 32.24 -4.74 10.26
C ALA A 552 32.42 -5.62 11.51
N ASP A 553 31.33 -6.14 12.06
CA ASP A 553 31.34 -6.94 13.27
C ASP A 553 31.73 -8.40 12.98
N VAL A 554 31.21 -8.94 11.87
CA VAL A 554 31.44 -10.32 11.42
C VAL A 554 32.81 -10.47 10.77
N GLY A 555 33.22 -9.48 9.98
CA GLY A 555 34.51 -9.47 9.28
C GLY A 555 34.56 -10.36 8.03
N PHE A 556 35.49 -10.04 7.13
CA PHE A 556 35.60 -10.71 5.83
C PHE A 556 35.99 -12.20 5.91
N GLU A 557 36.72 -12.61 6.95
CA GLU A 557 37.09 -14.02 7.16
C GLU A 557 35.87 -14.91 7.36
N VAL A 558 34.89 -14.46 8.16
CA VAL A 558 33.67 -15.23 8.40
C VAL A 558 32.82 -15.26 7.13
N VAL A 559 32.68 -14.12 6.44
CA VAL A 559 32.00 -14.06 5.13
C VAL A 559 32.61 -15.04 4.13
N TRP A 560 33.94 -15.13 4.09
CA TRP A 560 34.63 -16.11 3.24
C TRP A 560 34.21 -17.54 3.59
N ASN A 561 34.36 -17.93 4.85
CA ASN A 561 34.17 -19.32 5.29
C ASN A 561 32.69 -19.77 5.19
N GLU A 562 31.74 -18.89 5.54
CA GLU A 562 30.33 -19.25 5.65
C GLU A 562 29.55 -19.04 4.35
N ASP A 563 29.85 -17.97 3.60
CA ASP A 563 29.03 -17.57 2.46
C ASP A 563 29.73 -17.84 1.10
N LEU A 564 31.00 -17.47 0.96
CA LEU A 564 31.69 -17.47 -0.34
C LEU A 564 32.31 -18.83 -0.69
N GLU A 565 33.07 -19.43 0.23
CA GLU A 565 33.78 -20.68 0.00
C GLU A 565 32.84 -21.84 -0.39
N PRO A 566 31.66 -22.05 0.25
CA PRO A 566 30.75 -23.12 -0.14
C PRO A 566 30.25 -22.97 -1.59
N VAL A 567 29.94 -21.74 -2.02
CA VAL A 567 29.49 -21.44 -3.39
C VAL A 567 30.61 -21.67 -4.39
N LEU A 568 31.82 -21.19 -4.09
CA LEU A 568 33.00 -21.39 -4.94
C LEU A 568 33.39 -22.86 -5.07
N ARG A 569 33.25 -23.65 -3.99
CA ARG A 569 33.48 -25.11 -4.03
C ARG A 569 32.54 -25.81 -5.01
N ASP A 570 31.27 -25.40 -5.05
CA ASP A 570 30.30 -25.90 -6.03
C ASP A 570 30.68 -25.50 -7.46
N HIS A 571 31.03 -24.23 -7.68
CA HIS A 571 31.48 -23.73 -8.97
C HIS A 571 32.73 -24.43 -9.51
N LEU A 572 33.67 -24.78 -8.62
CA LEU A 572 34.90 -25.51 -8.94
C LEU A 572 34.70 -27.03 -9.09
N LEU A 573 33.51 -27.56 -8.82
CA LEU A 573 33.16 -28.98 -8.94
C LEU A 573 34.16 -29.91 -8.24
N GLY A 574 34.64 -29.50 -7.07
CA GLY A 574 35.61 -30.27 -6.28
C GLY A 574 37.09 -30.03 -6.64
N ARG A 575 37.43 -29.13 -7.57
CA ARG A 575 38.80 -28.64 -7.76
C ARG A 575 39.21 -27.71 -6.63
N THR A 576 39.70 -28.26 -5.53
CA THR A 576 40.03 -27.46 -4.33
C THR A 576 41.38 -26.75 -4.38
N ASP A 577 42.24 -27.09 -5.35
CA ASP A 577 43.60 -26.54 -5.45
C ASP A 577 43.60 -25.04 -5.80
N ASP A 578 42.51 -24.56 -6.40
CA ASP A 578 42.34 -23.15 -6.80
C ASP A 578 41.78 -22.28 -5.65
N LEU A 579 41.19 -22.88 -4.60
CA LEU A 579 40.58 -22.15 -3.48
C LEU A 579 41.55 -21.25 -2.70
N PRO A 580 42.81 -21.65 -2.41
CA PRO A 580 43.75 -20.77 -1.72
C PRO A 580 44.02 -19.46 -2.48
N ALA A 581 44.13 -19.51 -3.81
CA ALA A 581 44.34 -18.31 -4.63
C ALA A 581 43.11 -17.38 -4.60
N LEU A 582 41.91 -17.95 -4.72
CA LEU A 582 40.65 -17.19 -4.59
C LEU A 582 40.50 -16.56 -3.20
N ARG A 583 40.89 -17.30 -2.15
CA ARG A 583 40.89 -16.81 -0.77
C ARG A 583 41.82 -15.63 -0.60
N GLU A 584 43.04 -15.74 -1.13
CA GLU A 584 44.04 -14.67 -1.11
C GLU A 584 43.56 -13.43 -1.87
N ALA A 585 42.92 -13.59 -3.03
CA ALA A 585 42.37 -12.48 -3.79
C ALA A 585 41.31 -11.69 -2.99
N PHE A 586 40.44 -12.40 -2.26
CA PHE A 586 39.40 -11.80 -1.43
C PHE A 586 39.93 -11.20 -0.13
N LEU A 587 40.71 -11.95 0.65
CA LEU A 587 41.18 -11.55 1.99
C LEU A 587 42.46 -10.71 1.97
N GLY A 588 43.19 -10.70 0.86
CA GLY A 588 44.53 -10.12 0.76
C GLY A 588 45.60 -11.12 1.24
N SER A 589 46.85 -10.89 0.82
CA SER A 589 48.00 -11.63 1.32
C SER A 589 48.16 -11.40 2.83
N LEU A 590 48.26 -12.51 3.59
CA LEU A 590 48.57 -12.49 5.03
C LEU A 590 49.93 -11.84 5.33
#